data_AF-A0AAW2IXJ6-F1
#
_entry.id   AF-A0AAW2IXJ6-F1
#
_cell.length_a   1.000
_cell.length_b   1.000
_cell.length_c   1.000
_cell.angle_alpha   90.00
_cell.angle_beta   90.00
_cell.angle_gamma   90.00
#
_symmetry.space_group_name_H-M   'P 1'
#
loop_
_entity.id
_entity.type
_entity.pdbx_description
1 polymer ?
#
loop_
_entity_poly.entity_id
_entity_poly.type
_entity_poly.pdbx_seq_one_letter_code
_entity_poly.pdbx_strand_id
1 'polypeptide(L)'
;MSNQNLGRPWIPSIDSFKPPKPPNPNPNWPSMVWDLIDQNAKSWKLDVITEIFPTTIVKEIKKIQIPDPLEPLHPFWAPSKSGKFLTKAIFNAIQLLESPMNQEDGSLGTRIWSLDLHNRLKIFIWRTMFDVLPTKCKLAQLFHITESECIFCGVQVEEAHHLFLCCPFRRNSGSSLIGK
;
A
#
# COMPACT_ATOMS: atom_id res chain seq x y z
N MET A 1 -8.23 10.82 -4.80
CA MET A 1 -8.74 10.71 -6.20
C MET A 1 -8.43 11.96 -7.02
N SER A 2 -7.34 12.67 -6.70
CA SER A 2 -7.19 14.11 -6.97
C SER A 2 -6.68 14.46 -8.37
N ASN A 3 -6.13 13.48 -9.11
CA ASN A 3 -5.40 13.71 -10.36
C ASN A 3 -5.97 12.89 -11.54
N GLN A 4 -7.30 12.71 -11.61
CA GLN A 4 -7.93 12.01 -12.73
C GLN A 4 -8.41 12.99 -13.81
N ASN A 5 -7.98 12.76 -15.04
CA ASN A 5 -8.41 13.51 -16.23
C ASN A 5 -9.90 13.21 -16.52
N LEU A 6 -10.69 14.27 -16.76
CA LEU A 6 -12.13 14.16 -17.02
C LEU A 6 -12.42 13.25 -18.23
N GLY A 7 -11.50 13.22 -19.21
CA GLY A 7 -11.48 12.44 -20.45
C GLY A 7 -11.47 10.92 -20.30
N ARG A 8 -11.38 10.39 -19.09
CA ARG A 8 -11.31 8.95 -18.79
C ARG A 8 -12.49 8.49 -17.94
N PRO A 9 -12.87 7.20 -17.96
CA PRO A 9 -13.89 6.69 -17.05
C PRO A 9 -13.41 6.81 -15.60
N TRP A 10 -14.07 7.68 -14.83
CA TRP A 10 -13.79 7.95 -13.42
C TRP A 10 -15.01 7.69 -12.51
N ILE A 11 -16.17 7.38 -13.10
CA ILE A 11 -17.40 7.06 -12.39
C ILE A 11 -17.49 5.53 -12.24
N PRO A 12 -17.37 4.97 -11.02
CA PRO A 12 -17.28 3.51 -10.82
C PRO A 12 -18.50 2.73 -11.31
N SER A 13 -19.67 3.36 -11.32
CA SER A 13 -20.93 2.72 -11.73
C SER A 13 -21.11 2.63 -13.25
N ILE A 14 -20.23 3.26 -14.05
CA ILE A 14 -20.38 3.35 -15.51
C ILE A 14 -19.03 3.18 -16.22
N ASP A 15 -18.69 1.94 -16.55
CA ASP A 15 -17.43 1.57 -17.22
C ASP A 15 -17.26 2.13 -18.63
N SER A 16 -18.37 2.41 -19.33
CA SER A 16 -18.38 2.85 -20.73
C SER A 16 -18.65 4.34 -20.92
N PHE A 17 -18.71 5.12 -19.83
CA PHE A 17 -19.03 6.54 -19.92
C PHE A 17 -17.92 7.31 -20.64
N LYS A 18 -18.27 7.90 -21.79
CA LYS A 18 -17.43 8.87 -22.48
C LYS A 18 -17.86 10.27 -22.02
N PRO A 19 -16.98 11.05 -21.38
CA PRO A 19 -17.30 12.41 -20.97
C PRO A 19 -17.64 13.27 -22.19
N PRO A 20 -18.48 14.30 -22.01
CA PRO A 20 -18.80 15.25 -23.08
C PRO A 20 -17.52 15.91 -23.57
N LYS A 21 -17.39 16.04 -24.90
CA LYS A 21 -16.33 16.86 -25.49
C LYS A 21 -16.64 18.34 -25.20
N PRO A 22 -15.62 19.19 -25.00
CA PRO A 22 -15.82 20.62 -24.85
C PRO A 22 -16.61 21.16 -26.06
N PRO A 23 -17.74 21.85 -25.84
CA PRO A 23 -18.37 22.64 -26.87
C PRO A 23 -17.48 23.87 -27.11
N ASN A 24 -16.80 23.87 -28.26
CA ASN A 24 -15.84 24.91 -28.69
C ASN A 24 -14.58 25.04 -27.79
N PRO A 25 -13.52 25.74 -28.25
CA PRO A 25 -12.38 26.08 -27.40
C PRO A 25 -12.81 27.10 -26.33
N ASN A 26 -13.49 26.61 -25.29
CA ASN A 26 -13.81 27.35 -24.08
C ASN A 26 -12.65 27.18 -23.08
N PRO A 27 -11.92 28.25 -22.70
CA PRO A 27 -10.85 28.19 -21.71
C PRO A 27 -11.32 27.72 -20.32
N ASN A 28 -12.62 27.89 -20.01
CA ASN A 28 -13.19 27.53 -18.71
C ASN A 28 -13.73 26.09 -18.67
N TRP A 29 -13.51 25.28 -19.70
CA TRP A 29 -13.94 23.89 -19.68
C TRP A 29 -13.10 23.05 -18.69
N PRO A 30 -13.72 22.37 -17.72
CA PRO A 30 -12.98 21.56 -16.76
C PRO A 30 -12.28 20.40 -17.45
N SER A 31 -10.98 20.27 -17.20
CA SER A 31 -10.12 19.24 -17.79
C SER A 31 -9.89 18.07 -16.84
N MET A 32 -10.09 18.31 -15.55
CA MET A 32 -9.84 17.35 -14.48
C MET A 32 -11.09 17.19 -13.61
N VAL A 33 -11.25 16.01 -13.00
CA VAL A 33 -12.31 15.78 -12.00
C VAL A 33 -12.19 16.76 -10.84
N TRP A 34 -10.96 17.20 -10.54
CA TRP A 34 -10.65 18.23 -9.55
C TRP A 34 -11.35 19.57 -9.81
N ASP A 35 -11.55 19.95 -11.08
CA ASP A 35 -12.17 21.23 -11.44
C ASP A 35 -13.67 21.26 -11.06
N LEU A 36 -14.29 20.07 -10.97
CA LEU A 36 -15.69 19.86 -10.59
C LEU A 36 -15.93 19.85 -9.08
N ILE A 37 -14.87 19.91 -8.28
CA ILE A 37 -14.95 19.86 -6.82
C ILE A 37 -14.75 21.28 -6.26
N ASP A 38 -15.63 21.68 -5.34
CA ASP A 38 -15.41 22.84 -4.49
C ASP A 38 -14.49 22.43 -3.34
N GLN A 39 -13.29 22.99 -3.33
CA GLN A 39 -12.27 22.71 -2.31
C GLN A 39 -12.64 23.29 -0.95
N ASN A 40 -13.39 24.41 -0.91
CA ASN A 40 -13.77 25.07 0.33
C ASN A 40 -14.98 24.37 0.95
N ALA A 41 -15.98 24.05 0.13
CA ALA A 41 -17.19 23.37 0.59
C ALA A 41 -17.07 21.84 0.65
N LYS A 42 -15.95 21.27 0.19
CA LYS A 42 -15.70 19.81 0.06
C LYS A 42 -16.85 19.08 -0.63
N SER A 43 -17.47 19.73 -1.60
CA SER A 43 -18.66 19.24 -2.27
C SER A 43 -18.53 19.38 -3.78
N TRP A 44 -19.32 18.58 -4.51
CA TRP A 44 -19.41 18.68 -5.94
C TRP A 44 -20.04 20.02 -6.35
N LYS A 45 -19.43 20.74 -7.31
CA LYS A 45 -20.03 21.95 -7.89
C LYS A 45 -21.23 21.57 -8.75
N LEU A 46 -22.40 21.46 -8.11
CA LEU A 46 -23.59 20.91 -8.75
C LEU A 46 -24.00 21.70 -9.98
N ASP A 47 -23.88 23.03 -9.96
CA ASP A 47 -24.24 23.89 -11.09
C ASP A 47 -23.44 23.51 -12.34
N VAL A 48 -22.11 23.40 -12.19
CA VAL A 48 -21.18 23.01 -13.26
C VAL A 48 -21.43 21.57 -13.74
N ILE A 49 -21.72 20.65 -12.81
CA ILE A 49 -21.93 19.25 -13.15
C ILE A 49 -23.27 19.04 -13.87
N THR A 50 -24.32 19.78 -13.50
CA THR A 50 -25.62 19.73 -14.19
C THR A 50 -25.59 20.34 -15.57
N GLU A 51 -24.67 21.30 -15.82
CA GLU A 51 -24.47 21.90 -17.14
C GLU A 51 -23.71 20.96 -18.09
N ILE A 52 -22.72 20.22 -17.55
CA ILE A 52 -21.84 19.37 -18.34
C ILE A 52 -22.41 17.97 -18.54
N PHE A 53 -23.07 17.39 -17.53
CA PHE A 53 -23.45 15.99 -17.54
C PHE A 53 -24.98 15.78 -17.60
N PRO A 54 -25.45 14.73 -18.32
CA PRO A 54 -26.84 14.32 -18.26
C PRO A 54 -27.26 13.99 -16.83
N THR A 55 -28.53 14.27 -16.50
CA THR A 55 -29.08 14.06 -15.14
C THR A 55 -28.92 12.63 -14.60
N THR A 56 -28.85 11.62 -15.48
CA THR A 56 -28.54 10.23 -15.13
C THR A 56 -27.13 10.08 -14.54
N ILE A 57 -26.14 10.73 -15.16
CA ILE A 57 -24.75 10.73 -14.73
C ILE A 57 -24.56 11.57 -13.47
N VAL A 58 -25.23 12.72 -13.38
CA VAL A 58 -25.21 13.58 -12.19
C VAL A 58 -25.63 12.81 -10.93
N LYS A 59 -26.65 11.94 -11.04
CA LYS A 59 -27.08 11.08 -9.93
C LYS A 59 -25.99 10.10 -9.49
N GLU A 60 -25.24 9.52 -10.41
CA GLU A 60 -24.14 8.62 -10.09
C GLU A 60 -22.94 9.37 -9.51
N ILE A 61 -22.60 10.55 -10.04
CA ILE A 61 -21.54 11.42 -9.49
C ILE A 61 -21.86 11.82 -8.05
N LYS A 62 -23.12 12.16 -7.75
CA LYS A 62 -23.56 12.49 -6.38
C LYS A 62 -23.39 11.33 -5.38
N LYS A 63 -23.35 10.08 -5.83
CA LYS A 63 -23.09 8.93 -4.96
C LYS A 63 -21.61 8.80 -4.59
N ILE A 64 -20.71 9.42 -5.35
CA ILE A 64 -19.27 9.40 -5.08
C ILE A 64 -19.00 10.31 -3.89
N GLN A 65 -18.67 9.69 -2.77
CA GLN A 65 -18.21 10.38 -1.57
C GLN A 65 -16.84 11.03 -1.84
N ILE A 66 -16.71 12.31 -1.53
CA ILE A 66 -15.42 13.01 -1.58
C ILE A 66 -14.70 12.68 -0.26
N PRO A 67 -13.52 12.03 -0.29
CA PRO A 67 -12.83 11.64 0.94
C PRO A 67 -12.52 12.85 1.82
N ASP A 68 -12.76 12.75 3.13
CA ASP A 68 -12.33 13.76 4.09
C ASP A 68 -10.81 13.61 4.32
N PRO A 69 -10.00 14.67 4.17
CA PRO A 69 -8.57 14.62 4.48
C PRO A 69 -8.25 14.27 5.95
N LEU A 70 -9.23 14.30 6.85
CA LEU A 70 -9.07 13.93 8.26
C LEU A 70 -9.28 12.43 8.54
N GLU A 71 -9.89 11.68 7.63
CA GLU A 71 -9.98 10.23 7.76
C GLU A 71 -8.71 9.57 7.20
N PRO A 72 -8.12 8.60 7.91
CA PRO A 72 -6.99 7.85 7.38
C PRO A 72 -7.44 7.17 6.08
N LEU A 73 -6.82 7.57 4.97
CA LEU A 73 -7.02 7.01 3.63
C LEU A 73 -6.91 5.48 3.71
N HIS A 74 -8.06 4.80 3.73
CA HIS A 74 -8.07 3.36 3.59
C HIS A 74 -7.61 3.04 2.17
N PRO A 75 -6.49 2.33 1.97
CA PRO A 75 -5.97 2.07 0.64
C PRO A 75 -6.97 1.17 -0.10
N PHE A 76 -7.74 1.74 -1.01
CA PHE A 76 -8.57 0.96 -1.92
C PHE A 76 -7.74 0.58 -3.14
N TRP A 77 -7.68 -0.72 -3.41
CA TRP A 77 -7.00 -1.26 -4.58
C TRP A 77 -7.83 -0.96 -5.83
N ALA A 78 -7.38 -0.01 -6.65
CA ALA A 78 -7.97 0.16 -7.97
C ALA A 78 -7.54 -1.02 -8.86
N PRO A 79 -8.47 -1.73 -9.53
CA PRO A 79 -8.11 -2.77 -10.47
C PRO A 79 -7.27 -2.17 -11.60
N SER A 80 -6.17 -2.86 -11.94
CA SER A 80 -5.33 -2.57 -13.10
C SER A 80 -6.20 -2.39 -14.36
N LYS A 81 -5.76 -1.52 -15.30
CA LYS A 81 -6.46 -1.14 -16.55
C LYS A 81 -6.93 -2.30 -17.44
N SER A 82 -6.47 -3.53 -17.18
CA SER A 82 -6.84 -4.74 -17.92
C SER A 82 -7.74 -5.70 -17.13
N GLY A 83 -8.11 -5.36 -15.89
CA GLY A 83 -8.76 -6.28 -14.95
C GLY A 83 -7.87 -7.46 -14.53
N LYS A 84 -6.63 -7.53 -15.03
CA LYS A 84 -5.68 -8.61 -14.70
C LYS A 84 -4.78 -8.16 -13.56
N PHE A 85 -4.90 -8.88 -12.45
CA PHE A 85 -4.06 -8.74 -11.27
C PHE A 85 -2.62 -9.19 -11.61
N LEU A 86 -1.77 -8.27 -12.05
CA LEU A 86 -0.34 -8.53 -12.16
C LEU A 86 0.36 -8.04 -10.90
N THR A 87 0.79 -8.99 -10.07
CA THR A 87 1.68 -8.79 -8.91
C THR A 87 2.87 -7.88 -9.24
N LYS A 88 3.39 -7.95 -10.46
CA LYS A 88 4.48 -7.10 -10.97
C LYS A 88 4.16 -5.61 -10.99
N ALA A 89 2.92 -5.22 -11.32
CA ALA A 89 2.53 -3.81 -11.35
C ALA A 89 2.41 -3.23 -9.93
N ILE A 90 1.90 -4.03 -8.99
CA ILE A 90 1.83 -3.68 -7.58
C ILE A 90 3.24 -3.56 -6.99
N PHE A 91 4.11 -4.54 -7.24
CA PHE A 91 5.50 -4.50 -6.80
C PHE A 91 6.20 -3.22 -7.28
N ASN A 92 6.06 -2.88 -8.57
CA ASN A 92 6.66 -1.66 -9.09
C ASN A 92 6.06 -0.39 -8.47
N ALA A 93 4.75 -0.37 -8.17
CA ALA A 93 4.11 0.78 -7.52
C ALA A 93 4.56 0.93 -6.06
N ILE A 94 4.68 -0.17 -5.33
CA ILE A 94 5.22 -0.19 -3.95
C ILE A 94 6.66 0.30 -3.95
N GLN A 95 7.51 -0.21 -4.86
CA GLN A 95 8.91 0.23 -5.03
C GLN A 95 9.06 1.72 -5.42
N LEU A 96 8.03 2.36 -5.97
CA LEU A 96 8.02 3.78 -6.31
C LEU A 96 7.49 4.67 -5.16
N LEU A 97 6.68 4.11 -4.27
CA LEU A 97 6.10 4.78 -3.11
C LEU A 97 7.00 4.69 -1.88
N GLU A 98 7.70 3.56 -1.74
CA GLU A 98 8.77 3.37 -0.78
C GLU A 98 10.06 3.96 -1.38
N SER A 99 10.52 5.09 -0.84
CA SER A 99 11.88 5.65 -1.07
C SER A 99 12.89 4.51 -1.11
N PRO A 100 13.90 4.50 -2.01
CA PRO A 100 14.60 3.29 -2.43
C PRO A 100 15.10 2.52 -1.21
N MET A 101 14.32 1.51 -0.80
CA MET A 101 14.82 0.47 0.08
C MET A 101 15.92 -0.21 -0.73
N ASN A 102 17.13 0.23 -0.40
CA ASN A 102 18.45 -0.23 -0.78
C ASN A 102 18.49 -1.08 -2.05
N GLN A 103 19.05 -0.53 -3.13
CA GLN A 103 19.47 -1.33 -4.31
C GLN A 103 20.33 -2.56 -3.92
N GLU A 104 20.92 -2.55 -2.74
CA GLU A 104 21.66 -3.65 -2.12
C GLU A 104 20.78 -4.88 -1.81
N ASP A 105 19.49 -4.70 -1.49
CA ASP A 105 18.57 -5.76 -1.10
C ASP A 105 18.23 -6.71 -2.27
N GLY A 106 18.17 -6.18 -3.49
CA GLY A 106 18.02 -7.01 -4.70
C GLY A 106 19.20 -7.97 -4.89
N SER A 107 20.41 -7.54 -4.50
CA SER A 107 21.61 -8.38 -4.53
C SER A 107 21.60 -9.44 -3.42
N LEU A 108 21.14 -9.08 -2.21
CA LEU A 108 21.06 -10.00 -1.08
C LEU A 108 20.05 -11.12 -1.31
N GLY A 109 18.86 -10.79 -1.83
CA GLY A 109 17.87 -11.79 -2.21
C GLY A 109 18.44 -12.81 -3.19
N THR A 110 19.09 -12.33 -4.25
CA THR A 110 19.73 -13.20 -5.26
C THR A 110 20.78 -14.12 -4.64
N ARG A 111 21.62 -13.60 -3.73
CA ARG A 111 22.65 -14.38 -3.02
C ARG A 111 22.06 -15.46 -2.13
N ILE A 112 20.95 -15.19 -1.43
CA ILE A 112 20.28 -16.20 -0.58
C ILE A 112 19.76 -17.37 -1.42
N TRP A 113 19.19 -17.07 -2.59
CA TRP A 113 18.65 -18.10 -3.49
C TRP A 113 19.74 -18.92 -4.17
N SER A 114 20.94 -18.37 -4.37
CA SER A 114 22.09 -19.08 -4.92
C SER A 114 22.82 -20.00 -3.93
N LEU A 115 22.51 -19.95 -2.62
CA LEU A 115 23.12 -20.85 -1.63
C LEU A 115 22.74 -22.31 -1.89
N ASP A 116 23.64 -23.25 -1.64
CA ASP A 116 23.32 -24.68 -1.67
C ASP A 116 22.70 -25.12 -0.33
N LEU A 117 21.51 -24.61 -0.06
CA LEU A 117 20.73 -24.89 1.15
C LEU A 117 19.33 -25.35 0.77
N HIS A 118 18.72 -26.14 1.66
CA HIS A 118 17.32 -26.52 1.50
C HIS A 118 16.42 -25.27 1.45
N ASN A 119 15.39 -25.30 0.58
CA ASN A 119 14.51 -24.15 0.35
C ASN A 119 13.86 -23.61 1.63
N ARG A 120 13.56 -24.48 2.61
CA ARG A 120 13.05 -24.05 3.92
C ARG A 120 14.01 -23.10 4.64
N LEU A 121 15.32 -23.38 4.59
CA LEU A 121 16.34 -22.53 5.20
C LEU A 121 16.51 -21.23 4.42
N LYS A 122 16.48 -21.28 3.09
CA LYS A 122 16.51 -20.08 2.25
C LYS A 122 15.37 -19.12 2.57
N ILE A 123 14.14 -19.65 2.67
CA ILE A 123 12.96 -18.86 3.05
C ILE A 123 13.13 -18.28 4.46
N PHE A 124 13.63 -19.08 5.41
CA PHE A 124 13.86 -18.59 6.77
C PHE A 124 14.88 -17.46 6.82
N ILE A 125 16.03 -17.61 6.15
CA ILE A 125 17.08 -16.59 6.06
C ILE A 125 16.53 -15.33 5.40
N TRP A 126 15.84 -15.48 4.26
CA TRP A 126 15.23 -14.36 3.56
C TRP A 126 14.23 -13.61 4.46
N ARG A 127 13.32 -14.32 5.13
CA ARG A 127 12.35 -13.68 6.05
C ARG A 127 13.01 -12.98 7.23
N THR A 128 14.16 -13.48 7.70
CA THR A 128 14.90 -12.89 8.82
C THR A 128 15.68 -11.66 8.37
N MET A 129 16.37 -11.74 7.23
CA MET A 129 17.21 -10.65 6.70
C MET A 129 16.39 -9.45 6.25
N PHE A 130 15.25 -9.71 5.61
CA PHE A 130 14.35 -8.65 5.14
C PHE A 130 13.38 -8.18 6.22
N ASP A 131 13.60 -8.61 7.47
CA ASP A 131 12.73 -8.41 8.61
C ASP A 131 11.27 -8.51 8.14
N VAL A 132 10.80 -9.71 7.79
CA VAL A 132 9.42 -10.00 7.32
C VAL A 132 8.66 -10.82 8.38
N LEU A 133 9.36 -11.28 9.41
CA LEU A 133 8.75 -12.07 10.48
C LEU A 133 7.76 -11.23 11.30
N PRO A 134 6.65 -11.83 11.75
CA PRO A 134 5.67 -11.15 12.58
C PRO A 134 6.17 -11.09 14.02
N THR A 135 7.12 -10.21 14.30
CA THR A 135 7.63 -9.97 15.65
C THR A 135 6.77 -8.96 16.38
N LYS A 136 6.76 -8.97 17.72
CA LYS A 136 6.00 -7.96 18.48
C LYS A 136 6.40 -6.53 18.15
N CYS A 137 7.68 -6.25 17.88
CA CYS A 137 8.12 -4.92 17.45
C CYS A 137 7.34 -4.43 16.22
N LYS A 138 7.10 -5.31 15.26
CA LYS A 138 6.39 -4.99 14.03
C LYS A 138 4.88 -4.99 14.19
N LEU A 139 4.36 -5.91 14.99
CA LEU A 139 2.95 -5.92 15.34
C LEU A 139 2.58 -4.65 16.10
N ALA A 140 3.44 -4.12 16.96
CA ALA A 140 3.25 -2.86 17.68
C ALA A 140 3.22 -1.62 16.75
N GLN A 141 3.87 -1.68 15.59
CA GLN A 141 3.78 -0.62 14.58
C GLN A 141 2.47 -0.67 13.78
N LEU A 142 1.94 -1.88 13.56
CA LEU A 142 0.73 -2.10 12.76
C LEU A 142 -0.55 -2.03 13.59
N PHE A 143 -0.47 -2.45 14.84
CA PHE A 143 -1.55 -2.50 15.81
C PHE A 143 -1.04 -1.78 17.06
N HIS A 144 -1.84 -0.92 17.68
CA HIS A 144 -1.46 -0.15 18.90
C HIS A 144 -1.24 -1.06 20.12
N ILE A 145 -0.27 -1.97 20.05
CA ILE A 145 0.12 -2.93 21.06
C ILE A 145 1.28 -2.30 21.83
N THR A 146 1.14 -2.21 23.15
CA THR A 146 2.12 -1.59 24.03
C THR A 146 3.26 -2.54 24.44
N GLU A 147 3.05 -3.85 24.32
CA GLU A 147 4.04 -4.86 24.70
C GLU A 147 4.90 -5.28 23.51
N SER A 148 6.14 -4.77 23.46
CA SER A 148 7.12 -5.13 22.43
C SER A 148 8.26 -6.01 22.94
N GLU A 149 8.24 -6.37 24.23
CA GLU A 149 9.30 -7.14 24.89
C GLU A 149 9.33 -8.60 24.43
N CYS A 150 10.54 -9.12 24.25
CA CYS A 150 10.83 -10.50 23.85
C CYS A 150 10.25 -11.49 24.86
N ILE A 151 9.43 -12.43 24.39
CA ILE A 151 8.81 -13.47 25.24
C ILE A 151 9.82 -14.37 25.95
N PHE A 152 11.05 -14.47 25.45
CA PHE A 152 12.06 -15.39 25.97
C PHE A 152 12.91 -14.77 27.08
N CYS A 153 13.35 -13.52 26.89
CA CYS A 153 14.21 -12.86 27.86
C CYS A 153 13.49 -11.82 28.71
N GLY A 154 12.36 -11.26 28.25
CA GLY A 154 11.61 -10.21 28.94
C GLY A 154 12.38 -8.90 29.12
N VAL A 155 13.50 -8.69 28.42
CA VAL A 155 14.39 -7.53 28.64
C VAL A 155 14.55 -6.67 27.38
N GLN A 156 14.71 -7.31 26.22
CA GLN A 156 14.96 -6.62 24.95
C GLN A 156 13.72 -6.68 24.06
N VAL A 157 13.62 -5.77 23.11
CA VAL A 157 12.54 -5.76 22.12
C VAL A 157 12.56 -7.05 21.30
N GLU A 158 11.37 -7.58 21.04
CA GLU A 158 11.19 -8.74 20.19
C GLU A 158 11.37 -8.37 18.72
N GLU A 159 12.58 -8.59 18.22
CA GLU A 159 12.97 -8.37 16.82
C GLU A 159 13.62 -9.63 16.28
N ALA A 160 13.59 -9.84 14.95
CA ALA A 160 14.09 -11.06 14.34
C ALA A 160 15.58 -11.30 14.68
N HIS A 161 16.40 -10.25 14.59
CA HIS A 161 17.80 -10.29 15.01
C HIS A 161 17.95 -10.70 16.48
N HIS A 162 17.16 -10.12 17.38
CA HIS A 162 17.20 -10.47 18.80
C HIS A 162 16.81 -11.94 19.02
N LEU A 163 15.64 -12.36 18.51
CA LEU A 163 15.09 -13.70 18.67
C LEU A 163 16.06 -14.80 18.23
N PHE A 164 16.75 -14.62 17.09
CA PHE A 164 17.58 -15.66 16.52
C PHE A 164 19.07 -15.53 16.83
N LEU A 165 19.62 -14.33 17.08
CA LEU A 165 21.08 -14.13 17.15
C LEU A 165 21.59 -13.61 18.50
N CYS A 166 20.78 -12.81 19.21
CA CYS A 166 21.23 -12.12 20.43
C CYS A 166 20.53 -12.58 21.71
N CYS A 167 19.39 -13.25 21.63
CA CYS A 167 18.60 -13.60 22.81
C CYS A 167 19.41 -14.51 23.75
N PRO A 168 19.60 -14.12 25.03
CA PRO A 168 20.38 -14.89 25.99
C PRO A 168 19.76 -16.27 26.28
N PHE A 169 18.43 -16.38 26.18
CA PHE A 169 17.72 -17.66 26.30
C PHE A 169 18.22 -18.68 25.27
N ARG A 170 18.45 -18.26 24.02
CA ARG A 170 18.99 -19.11 22.95
C ARG A 170 20.47 -19.43 23.16
N ARG A 171 21.25 -18.51 23.73
CA ARG A 171 22.69 -18.70 23.98
C ARG A 171 22.96 -19.73 25.09
N ASN A 172 22.11 -19.81 26.11
CA ASN A 172 22.29 -20.76 27.21
C ASN A 172 21.82 -22.20 26.90
N SER A 173 21.05 -22.42 25.82
CA SER A 173 20.64 -23.78 25.41
C SER A 173 21.73 -24.58 24.68
N GLY A 174 22.89 -23.98 24.36
CA GLY A 174 23.98 -24.65 23.65
C GLY A 174 24.94 -25.47 24.52
N SER A 175 24.85 -25.38 25.85
CA SER A 175 25.83 -25.98 26.77
C SER A 175 25.39 -27.30 27.40
N SER A 176 24.17 -27.79 27.13
CA SER A 176 23.61 -28.94 27.86
C SER A 176 23.35 -30.20 27.00
N LEU A 177 23.86 -30.27 25.77
CA LEU A 177 23.70 -31.44 24.89
C LEU A 177 25.01 -32.12 24.45
N ILE A 178 26.11 -31.88 25.16
CA ILE A 178 27.32 -32.73 25.10
C ILE A 178 27.54 -33.26 26.51
N GLY A 179 27.01 -34.44 26.78
CA GLY A 179 27.13 -35.05 28.11
C GLY A 179 26.03 -36.05 28.44
N LYS A 180 25.93 -37.11 27.65
CA LYS A 180 25.67 -38.49 28.09
C LYS A 180 25.86 -39.45 26.93
#